data_AF-A0A926FMM8-F1
#
_entry.id   AF-A0A926FMM8-F1
#
_cell.length_a   1.000
_cell.length_b   1.000
_cell.length_c   1.000
_cell.angle_alpha   90.00
_cell.angle_beta   90.00
_cell.angle_gamma   90.00
#
_symmetry.space_group_name_H-M   'P 1'
#
loop_
_entity.id
_entity.type
_entity.pdbx_description
1 polymer ?
#
loop_
_entity_poly.entity_id
_entity_poly.type
_entity_poly.pdbx_seq_one_letter_code
_entity_poly.pdbx_strand_id
1 'polypeptide(L)'
;MFPPEYSGLEKLARRTRHAPVSVDVLPGDVGRRRYLRLTLADNRTVLGVVYPSEEDEARRRWLTARAALREKVRVPQLIADDGMGNQIVEDFGREDLAARLASLPEERTTWLRRAVTALAEIASLPDPGINPPFDAALFRRELDLAREAVFDLYLGQPLTGEERGAHDAFADALCAEVGAHPAALCHRDFHANNLFPLPEEVGAIDFQDMRQGPDSYDLASLLWERTTLDWMHADVSDPLVADFASRRRIALPDFRDRLRRVLLQRAWKVCGTFARAVAQGRGEIYRRYLPGELSLAARLLDPTGPDAPFREVLAARFPEVC
;
A
#
# COMPACT_ATOMS: atom_id res chain seq x y z
N MET A 1 -12.72 -25.95 -16.02
CA MET A 1 -13.87 -25.42 -16.79
C MET A 1 -14.24 -24.07 -16.19
N PHE A 2 -14.60 -23.07 -16.99
CA PHE A 2 -15.06 -21.79 -16.44
C PHE A 2 -16.37 -22.01 -15.66
N PRO A 3 -16.50 -21.45 -14.45
CA PRO A 3 -17.80 -21.34 -13.80
C PRO A 3 -18.78 -20.55 -14.70
N PRO A 4 -20.08 -20.93 -14.77
CA PRO A 4 -21.05 -20.33 -15.69
C PRO A 4 -21.16 -18.80 -15.61
N GLU A 5 -20.99 -18.25 -14.41
CA GLU A 5 -21.01 -16.82 -14.11
C GLU A 5 -19.87 -16.02 -14.79
N TYR A 6 -18.82 -16.68 -15.28
CA TYR A 6 -17.69 -16.06 -15.99
C TYR A 6 -17.71 -16.31 -17.50
N SER A 7 -18.88 -16.59 -18.09
CA SER A 7 -19.03 -16.85 -19.53
C SER A 7 -18.55 -15.70 -20.43
N GLY A 8 -18.62 -14.44 -19.97
CA GLY A 8 -18.07 -13.28 -20.68
C GLY A 8 -16.54 -13.38 -20.82
N LEU A 9 -15.85 -13.68 -19.72
CA LEU A 9 -14.41 -13.91 -19.69
C LEU A 9 -14.01 -15.13 -20.55
N GLU A 10 -14.80 -16.21 -20.53
CA GLU A 10 -14.54 -17.36 -21.41
C GLU A 10 -14.58 -16.97 -22.89
N LYS A 11 -15.61 -16.20 -23.31
CA LYS A 11 -15.72 -15.72 -24.69
C LYS A 11 -14.54 -14.83 -25.08
N LEU A 12 -14.12 -13.94 -24.17
CA LEU A 12 -12.94 -13.09 -24.37
C LEU A 12 -11.68 -13.94 -24.56
N ALA A 13 -11.44 -14.90 -23.67
CA ALA A 13 -10.30 -15.80 -23.70
C ALA A 13 -10.23 -16.61 -25.00
N ARG A 14 -11.36 -17.15 -25.48
CA ARG A 14 -11.42 -17.87 -26.76
C ARG A 14 -11.09 -16.97 -27.94
N ARG A 15 -11.67 -15.77 -28.00
CA ARG A 15 -11.46 -14.80 -29.08
C ARG A 15 -10.01 -14.31 -29.17
N THR A 16 -9.33 -14.23 -28.03
CA THR A 16 -7.94 -13.73 -27.95
C THR A 16 -6.90 -14.84 -27.97
N ARG A 17 -7.29 -16.11 -28.18
CA ARG A 17 -6.42 -17.29 -28.15
C ARG A 17 -5.76 -17.57 -26.79
N HIS A 18 -6.44 -17.20 -25.70
CA HIS A 18 -6.05 -17.46 -24.31
C HIS A 18 -7.01 -18.43 -23.62
N ALA A 19 -7.63 -19.34 -24.36
CA ALA A 19 -8.51 -20.35 -23.78
C ALA A 19 -7.70 -21.27 -22.82
N PRO A 20 -8.09 -21.36 -21.53
CA PRO A 20 -7.33 -22.11 -20.56
C PRO A 20 -7.61 -23.61 -20.62
N VAL A 21 -6.60 -24.40 -20.23
CA VAL A 21 -6.74 -25.81 -19.87
C VAL A 21 -7.21 -25.98 -18.41
N SER A 22 -6.89 -25.02 -17.53
CA SER A 22 -7.40 -24.97 -16.16
C SER A 22 -7.66 -23.56 -15.66
N VAL A 23 -8.60 -23.43 -14.73
CA VAL A 23 -9.04 -22.14 -14.16
C VAL A 23 -9.02 -22.27 -12.64
N ASP A 24 -8.32 -21.34 -11.98
CA ASP A 24 -8.22 -21.23 -10.54
C ASP A 24 -8.83 -19.88 -10.12
N VAL A 25 -9.93 -19.92 -9.35
CA VAL A 25 -10.59 -18.70 -8.87
C VAL A 25 -9.84 -18.22 -7.64
N LEU A 26 -9.22 -17.05 -7.75
CA LEU A 26 -8.46 -16.50 -6.65
C LEU A 26 -9.41 -15.93 -5.59
N PRO A 27 -9.01 -15.93 -4.30
CA PRO A 27 -9.77 -15.29 -3.24
C PRO A 27 -10.16 -13.86 -3.62
N GLY A 28 -11.40 -13.48 -3.31
CA GLY A 28 -11.87 -12.11 -3.54
C GLY A 28 -11.07 -11.10 -2.74
N ASP A 29 -10.86 -9.93 -3.32
CA ASP A 29 -10.30 -8.75 -2.65
C ASP A 29 -11.43 -8.02 -1.88
N VAL A 30 -11.12 -6.89 -1.23
CA VAL A 30 -12.09 -6.00 -0.56
C VAL A 30 -13.19 -5.54 -1.54
N GLY A 31 -12.89 -5.47 -2.84
CA GLY A 31 -13.84 -5.14 -3.91
C GLY A 31 -14.71 -6.31 -4.40
N ARG A 32 -15.69 -6.00 -5.26
CA ARG A 32 -16.56 -7.02 -5.89
C ARG A 32 -15.94 -7.62 -7.15
N ARG A 33 -14.88 -7.01 -7.69
CA ARG A 33 -14.04 -7.60 -8.74
C ARG A 33 -13.57 -9.01 -8.38
N ARG A 34 -13.45 -9.87 -9.39
CA ARG A 34 -13.01 -11.27 -9.25
C ARG A 34 -11.80 -11.52 -10.13
N TYR A 35 -10.87 -12.31 -9.60
CA TYR A 35 -9.64 -12.68 -10.27
C TYR A 35 -9.62 -14.18 -10.52
N LEU A 36 -9.28 -14.57 -11.74
CA LEU A 36 -9.17 -15.95 -12.16
C LEU A 36 -7.81 -16.16 -12.78
N ARG A 37 -7.02 -17.09 -12.25
CA ARG A 37 -5.79 -17.53 -12.90
C ARG A 37 -6.13 -18.57 -13.95
N LEU A 38 -5.77 -18.26 -15.20
CA LEU A 38 -6.03 -19.06 -16.38
C LEU A 38 -4.72 -19.72 -16.81
N THR A 39 -4.62 -21.05 -16.69
CA THR A 39 -3.47 -21.81 -17.20
C THR A 39 -3.72 -22.18 -18.65
N LEU A 40 -2.81 -21.80 -19.54
CA LEU A 40 -2.90 -22.04 -20.98
C LEU A 40 -2.28 -23.39 -21.37
N ALA A 41 -2.48 -23.82 -22.62
CA ALA A 41 -2.00 -25.11 -23.11
C ALA A 41 -0.46 -25.26 -23.12
N ASP A 42 0.26 -24.13 -23.16
CA ASP A 42 1.73 -24.08 -23.09
C ASP A 42 2.26 -23.89 -21.66
N ASN A 43 1.40 -24.11 -20.65
CA ASN A 43 1.67 -23.91 -19.22
C ASN A 43 1.93 -22.46 -18.78
N ARG A 44 1.84 -21.47 -19.67
CA ARG A 44 1.84 -20.06 -19.25
C ARG A 44 0.53 -19.74 -18.53
N THR A 45 0.57 -18.74 -17.65
CA THR A 45 -0.62 -18.24 -16.97
C THR A 45 -0.93 -16.80 -17.34
N VAL A 46 -2.21 -16.46 -17.33
CA VAL A 46 -2.73 -15.09 -17.43
C VAL A 46 -3.81 -14.89 -16.36
N LEU A 47 -4.07 -13.65 -15.97
CA LEU A 47 -5.16 -13.33 -15.05
C LEU A 47 -6.37 -12.82 -15.83
N GLY A 48 -7.50 -13.50 -15.66
CA GLY A 48 -8.80 -12.96 -15.98
C GLY A 48 -9.30 -12.08 -14.84
N VAL A 49 -9.75 -10.87 -15.15
CA VAL A 49 -10.34 -9.93 -14.19
C VAL A 49 -11.77 -9.66 -14.62
N VAL A 50 -12.70 -9.84 -13.69
CA VAL A 50 -14.13 -9.61 -13.94
C VAL A 50 -14.62 -8.52 -13.00
N TYR A 51 -14.99 -7.39 -13.58
CA TYR A 51 -15.61 -6.25 -12.92
C TYR A 51 -17.13 -6.39 -13.04
N PRO A 52 -17.89 -6.33 -11.94
CA PRO A 52 -19.33 -6.14 -12.04
C PRO A 52 -19.64 -4.76 -12.65
N SER A 53 -20.85 -4.60 -13.19
CA SER A 53 -21.26 -3.37 -13.88
C SER A 53 -21.12 -2.10 -13.03
N GLU A 54 -21.29 -2.23 -11.72
CA GLU A 54 -21.19 -1.17 -10.73
C GLU A 54 -19.75 -0.71 -10.47
N GLU A 55 -18.75 -1.49 -10.90
CA GLU A 55 -17.32 -1.19 -10.74
C GLU A 55 -16.63 -0.80 -12.06
N ASP A 56 -17.38 -0.42 -13.09
CA ASP A 56 -16.81 0.01 -14.38
C ASP A 56 -15.92 1.27 -14.24
N GLU A 57 -16.20 2.14 -13.26
CA GLU A 57 -15.29 3.23 -12.91
C GLU A 57 -13.95 2.73 -12.38
N ALA A 58 -13.93 1.68 -11.56
CA ALA A 58 -12.68 1.08 -11.07
C ALA A 58 -11.87 0.47 -12.23
N ARG A 59 -12.54 -0.15 -13.20
CA ARG A 59 -11.91 -0.62 -14.45
C ARG A 59 -11.27 0.53 -15.23
N ARG A 60 -11.98 1.65 -15.43
CA ARG A 60 -11.44 2.84 -16.11
C ARG A 60 -10.26 3.46 -15.36
N ARG A 61 -10.32 3.54 -14.03
CA ARG A 61 -9.21 4.02 -13.20
C ARG A 61 -7.97 3.13 -13.36
N TRP A 62 -8.14 1.82 -13.34
CA TRP A 62 -7.04 0.87 -13.57
C TRP A 62 -6.43 1.04 -14.97
N LEU A 63 -7.24 1.16 -16.02
CA LEU A 63 -6.76 1.38 -17.40
C LEU A 63 -5.93 2.67 -17.52
N THR A 64 -6.44 3.76 -16.94
CA THR A 64 -5.79 5.08 -16.99
C THR A 64 -4.48 5.06 -16.20
N ALA A 65 -4.50 4.49 -14.99
CA ALA A 65 -3.32 4.35 -14.16
C ALA A 65 -2.23 3.50 -14.83
N ARG A 66 -2.62 2.35 -15.40
CA ARG A 66 -1.70 1.50 -16.16
C ARG A 66 -1.06 2.26 -17.33
N ALA A 67 -1.86 3.02 -18.08
CA ALA A 67 -1.38 3.77 -19.23
C ALA A 67 -0.32 4.81 -18.84
N ALA A 68 -0.48 5.45 -17.67
CA ALA A 68 0.49 6.42 -17.15
C ALA A 68 1.78 5.77 -16.65
N LEU A 69 1.71 4.56 -16.07
CA LEU A 69 2.88 3.90 -15.45
C LEU A 69 3.72 3.06 -16.44
N ARG A 70 3.10 2.39 -17.41
CA ARG A 70 3.70 1.28 -18.19
C ARG A 70 4.99 1.59 -18.96
N GLU A 71 5.29 2.85 -19.24
CA GLU A 71 6.50 3.25 -19.98
C GLU A 71 7.75 3.34 -19.07
N LYS A 72 7.55 3.42 -17.75
CA LYS A 72 8.63 3.62 -16.76
C LYS A 72 8.63 2.59 -15.63
N VAL A 73 7.47 1.99 -15.39
CA VAL A 73 7.25 1.10 -14.26
C VAL A 73 6.62 -0.17 -14.80
N ARG A 74 7.14 -1.30 -14.34
CA ARG A 74 6.63 -2.59 -14.75
C ARG A 74 5.28 -2.86 -14.09
N VAL A 75 4.23 -2.78 -14.88
CA VAL A 75 2.84 -3.10 -14.50
C VAL A 75 2.31 -4.21 -15.40
N PRO A 76 1.28 -4.99 -15.00
CA PRO A 76 0.76 -6.08 -15.80
C PRO A 76 0.38 -5.62 -17.20
N GLN A 77 0.75 -6.38 -18.23
CA GLN A 77 0.28 -6.09 -19.58
C GLN A 77 -1.24 -6.28 -19.67
N LEU A 78 -1.92 -5.38 -20.37
CA LEU A 78 -3.31 -5.58 -20.77
C LEU A 78 -3.30 -6.38 -22.06
N ILE A 79 -3.74 -7.63 -21.99
CA ILE A 79 -3.77 -8.56 -23.12
C ILE A 79 -5.08 -8.37 -23.90
N ALA A 80 -6.20 -8.25 -23.18
CA ALA A 80 -7.50 -8.00 -23.79
C ALA A 80 -8.48 -7.34 -22.82
N ASP A 81 -9.41 -6.58 -23.37
CA ASP A 81 -10.52 -5.96 -22.66
C ASP A 81 -11.74 -5.96 -23.59
N ASP A 82 -12.91 -6.40 -23.10
CA ASP A 82 -14.13 -6.44 -23.90
C ASP A 82 -15.03 -5.21 -23.75
N GLY A 83 -14.69 -4.25 -22.89
CA GLY A 83 -15.52 -3.07 -22.63
C GLY A 83 -16.70 -3.34 -21.71
N MET A 84 -16.96 -4.59 -21.34
CA MET A 84 -18.15 -5.06 -20.61
C MET A 84 -17.79 -5.65 -19.24
N GLY A 85 -16.61 -5.30 -18.72
CA GLY A 85 -16.14 -5.72 -17.41
C GLY A 85 -15.25 -6.97 -17.42
N ASN A 86 -14.90 -7.56 -18.57
CA ASN A 86 -13.95 -8.66 -18.63
C ASN A 86 -12.60 -8.18 -19.20
N GLN A 87 -11.54 -8.43 -18.45
CA GLN A 87 -10.16 -8.18 -18.86
C GLN A 87 -9.32 -9.45 -18.77
N ILE A 88 -8.33 -9.55 -19.64
CA ILE A 88 -7.22 -10.51 -19.52
C ILE A 88 -5.96 -9.67 -19.39
N VAL A 89 -5.21 -9.93 -18.32
CA VAL A 89 -3.96 -9.25 -18.01
C VAL A 89 -2.86 -10.28 -17.76
N GLU A 90 -1.63 -9.83 -17.86
CA GLU A 90 -0.47 -10.64 -17.52
C GLU A 90 -0.50 -11.10 -16.05
N ASP A 91 -0.02 -12.31 -15.81
CA ASP A 91 0.15 -12.87 -14.48
C ASP A 91 1.63 -12.78 -14.07
N PHE A 92 1.93 -12.05 -13.00
CA PHE A 92 3.29 -11.98 -12.43
C PHE A 92 3.66 -13.21 -11.60
N GLY A 93 2.73 -14.15 -11.42
CA GLY A 93 2.96 -15.38 -10.69
C GLY A 93 2.41 -15.33 -9.26
N ARG A 94 2.93 -16.22 -8.41
CA ARG A 94 2.39 -16.46 -7.06
C ARG A 94 3.25 -15.91 -5.93
N GLU A 95 4.53 -15.64 -6.20
CA GLU A 95 5.45 -15.13 -5.20
C GLU A 95 5.47 -13.61 -5.27
N ASP A 96 4.90 -12.95 -4.26
CA ASP A 96 5.06 -11.51 -4.08
C ASP A 96 6.43 -11.20 -3.44
N LEU A 97 6.81 -9.92 -3.42
CA LEU A 97 8.10 -9.49 -2.89
C LEU A 97 8.18 -9.76 -1.39
N ALA A 98 7.07 -9.67 -0.65
CA ALA A 98 7.07 -9.95 0.79
C ALA A 98 7.48 -11.40 1.07
N ALA A 99 6.90 -12.36 0.33
CA ALA A 99 7.27 -13.78 0.42
C ALA A 99 8.74 -14.00 0.06
N ARG A 100 9.24 -13.33 -0.99
CA ARG A 100 10.65 -13.38 -1.41
C ARG A 100 11.61 -12.83 -0.35
N LEU A 101 11.30 -11.68 0.25
CA LEU A 101 12.11 -11.07 1.31
C LEU A 101 12.12 -11.90 2.60
N ALA A 102 11.04 -12.63 2.86
CA ALA A 102 10.95 -13.55 3.99
C ALA A 102 11.76 -14.83 3.76
N SER A 103 11.73 -15.39 2.54
CA SER A 103 12.39 -16.66 2.21
C SER A 103 13.88 -16.54 1.95
N LEU A 104 14.35 -15.41 1.42
CA LEU A 104 15.76 -15.18 1.04
C LEU A 104 16.29 -13.86 1.62
N PRO A 105 16.66 -13.82 2.92
CA PRO A 105 17.14 -12.61 3.59
C PRO A 105 18.35 -11.95 2.92
N GLU A 106 19.22 -12.73 2.28
CA GLU A 106 20.39 -12.27 1.55
C GLU A 106 20.05 -11.45 0.29
N GLU A 107 18.85 -11.64 -0.28
CA GLU A 107 18.39 -10.88 -1.45
C GLU A 107 17.70 -9.56 -1.08
N ARG A 108 17.43 -9.31 0.21
CA ARG A 108 16.60 -8.17 0.66
C ARG A 108 17.07 -6.83 0.13
N THR A 109 18.35 -6.53 0.30
CA THR A 109 18.93 -5.26 -0.14
C THR A 109 18.82 -5.08 -1.66
N THR A 110 19.05 -6.15 -2.43
CA THR A 110 18.96 -6.12 -3.89
C THR A 110 17.55 -5.80 -4.35
N TRP A 111 16.55 -6.50 -3.80
CA TRP A 111 15.15 -6.30 -4.15
C TRP A 111 14.62 -4.94 -3.70
N LEU A 112 14.97 -4.48 -2.51
CA LEU A 112 14.56 -3.16 -2.04
C LEU A 112 15.17 -2.04 -2.89
N ARG A 113 16.41 -2.17 -3.38
CA ARG A 113 17.00 -1.21 -4.33
C ARG A 113 16.26 -1.18 -5.67
N ARG A 114 15.81 -2.34 -6.18
CA ARG A 114 14.97 -2.42 -7.38
C ARG A 114 13.61 -1.74 -7.15
N ALA A 115 13.00 -1.96 -5.99
CA ALA A 115 11.76 -1.30 -5.61
C ALA A 115 11.92 0.22 -5.45
N VAL A 116 13.01 0.70 -4.83
CA VAL A 116 13.35 2.13 -4.73
C VAL A 116 13.56 2.74 -6.12
N THR A 117 14.15 2.00 -7.06
CA THR A 117 14.30 2.44 -8.46
C THR A 117 12.93 2.66 -9.11
N ALA A 118 12.05 1.67 -9.07
CA ALA A 118 10.69 1.79 -9.60
C ALA A 118 9.90 2.92 -8.92
N LEU A 119 10.10 3.10 -7.62
CA LEU A 119 9.46 4.15 -6.85
C LEU A 119 9.90 5.56 -7.27
N ALA A 120 11.19 5.76 -7.50
CA ALA A 120 11.71 7.03 -7.97
C ALA A 120 11.16 7.41 -9.36
N GLU A 121 10.95 6.40 -10.22
CA GLU A 121 10.28 6.58 -11.52
C GLU A 121 8.81 6.99 -11.33
N ILE A 122 8.03 6.25 -10.52
CA ILE A 122 6.62 6.60 -10.22
C ILE A 122 6.51 8.05 -9.78
N ALA A 123 7.32 8.43 -8.79
CA ALA A 123 7.22 9.73 -8.17
C ALA A 123 7.67 10.89 -9.08
N SER A 124 8.30 10.58 -10.23
CA SER A 124 8.69 11.55 -11.27
C SER A 124 7.67 11.66 -12.42
N LEU A 125 6.67 10.79 -12.46
CA LEU A 125 5.61 10.84 -13.46
C LEU A 125 4.58 11.94 -13.15
N PRO A 126 3.94 12.51 -14.19
CA PRO A 126 2.83 13.44 -13.99
C PRO A 126 1.60 12.72 -13.42
N ASP A 127 0.80 13.43 -12.63
CA ASP A 127 -0.50 12.92 -12.18
C ASP A 127 -1.49 12.83 -13.35
N PRO A 128 -2.07 11.66 -13.63
CA PRO A 128 -3.14 11.56 -14.62
C PRO A 128 -4.50 12.08 -14.11
N GLY A 129 -4.60 12.54 -12.86
CA GLY A 129 -5.79 13.19 -12.32
C GLY A 129 -6.96 12.24 -12.08
N ILE A 130 -6.66 10.97 -11.78
CA ILE A 130 -7.67 9.91 -11.63
C ILE A 130 -8.29 9.83 -10.24
N ASN A 131 -7.62 10.38 -9.22
CA ASN A 131 -8.07 10.37 -7.84
C ASN A 131 -7.73 11.73 -7.19
N PRO A 132 -8.52 12.19 -6.20
CA PRO A 132 -8.19 13.38 -5.41
C PRO A 132 -6.83 13.23 -4.70
N PRO A 133 -6.12 14.34 -4.45
CA PRO A 133 -4.81 14.30 -3.80
C PRO A 133 -4.89 13.80 -2.36
N PHE A 134 -3.74 13.34 -1.86
CA PHE A 134 -3.48 13.16 -0.43
C PHE A 134 -3.30 14.51 0.25
N ASP A 135 -4.40 15.08 0.71
CA ASP A 135 -4.42 16.34 1.44
C ASP A 135 -4.53 16.15 2.96
N ALA A 136 -4.32 17.23 3.70
CA ALA A 136 -4.44 17.26 5.15
C ALA A 136 -5.81 16.74 5.63
N ALA A 137 -6.89 17.03 4.89
CA ALA A 137 -8.23 16.60 5.25
C ALA A 137 -8.41 15.08 5.12
N LEU A 138 -7.84 14.45 4.09
CA LEU A 138 -7.84 13.00 3.93
C LEU A 138 -7.00 12.32 5.03
N PHE A 139 -5.80 12.83 5.30
CA PHE A 139 -4.98 12.30 6.38
C PHE A 139 -5.67 12.41 7.75
N ARG A 140 -6.31 13.55 8.03
CA ARG A 140 -7.05 13.76 9.27
C ARG A 140 -8.17 12.74 9.45
N ARG A 141 -8.97 12.51 8.40
CA ARG A 141 -10.01 11.46 8.40
C ARG A 141 -9.42 10.07 8.65
N GLU A 142 -8.25 9.76 8.08
CA GLU A 142 -7.58 8.48 8.34
C GLU A 142 -7.14 8.35 9.81
N LEU A 143 -6.64 9.43 10.43
CA LEU A 143 -6.22 9.41 11.83
C LEU A 143 -7.40 9.35 12.81
N ASP A 144 -8.56 9.90 12.44
CA ASP A 144 -9.82 9.74 13.19
C ASP A 144 -10.29 8.29 13.20
N LEU A 145 -10.30 7.67 12.02
CA LEU A 145 -10.65 6.26 11.86
C LEU A 145 -9.67 5.39 12.63
N ALA A 146 -8.40 5.77 12.69
CA ALA A 146 -7.41 5.06 13.49
C ALA A 146 -7.67 5.17 14.99
N ARG A 147 -7.94 6.38 15.50
CA ARG A 147 -8.31 6.59 16.91
C ARG A 147 -9.54 5.77 17.29
N GLU A 148 -10.61 5.83 16.48
CA GLU A 148 -11.83 5.05 16.72
C GLU A 148 -11.52 3.55 16.72
N ALA A 149 -10.79 3.06 15.71
CA ALA A 149 -10.48 1.65 15.61
C ALA A 149 -9.62 1.12 16.77
N VAL A 150 -8.59 1.89 17.19
CA VAL A 150 -7.66 1.47 18.23
C VAL A 150 -8.33 1.50 19.61
N PHE A 151 -8.95 2.62 19.98
CA PHE A 151 -9.47 2.80 21.35
C PHE A 151 -10.90 2.28 21.49
N ASP A 152 -11.77 2.59 20.55
CA ASP A 152 -13.20 2.33 20.67
C ASP A 152 -13.51 0.87 20.28
N LEU A 153 -12.92 0.36 19.19
CA LEU A 153 -13.21 -0.99 18.67
C LEU A 153 -12.27 -2.08 19.21
N TYR A 154 -10.96 -1.85 19.17
CA TYR A 154 -9.97 -2.87 19.56
C TYR A 154 -9.78 -2.97 21.07
N LEU A 155 -9.52 -1.83 21.73
CA LEU A 155 -9.35 -1.80 23.19
C LEU A 155 -10.69 -1.85 23.94
N GLY A 156 -11.78 -1.39 23.32
CA GLY A 156 -13.08 -1.27 23.97
C GLY A 156 -13.11 -0.23 25.10
N GLN A 157 -12.15 0.70 25.08
CA GLN A 157 -11.98 1.75 26.08
C GLN A 157 -11.83 3.10 25.36
N PRO A 158 -12.94 3.79 25.09
CA PRO A 158 -12.89 5.08 24.43
C PRO A 158 -12.06 6.10 25.21
N LEU A 159 -11.41 7.00 24.47
CA LEU A 159 -10.65 8.11 25.06
C LEU A 159 -11.56 9.02 25.88
N THR A 160 -11.06 9.49 27.02
CA THR A 160 -11.64 10.62 27.76
C THR A 160 -11.59 11.90 26.93
N GLY A 161 -12.31 12.94 27.36
CA GLY A 161 -12.30 14.24 26.66
C GLY A 161 -10.90 14.87 26.57
N GLU A 162 -10.08 14.72 27.61
CA GLU A 162 -8.71 15.22 27.64
C GLU A 162 -7.80 14.42 26.69
N GLU A 163 -7.83 13.08 26.76
CA GLU A 163 -7.05 12.23 25.86
C GLU A 163 -7.45 12.40 24.39
N ARG A 164 -8.75 12.59 24.12
CA ARG A 164 -9.23 12.92 22.78
C ARG A 164 -8.69 14.27 22.33
N GLY A 165 -8.70 15.29 23.18
CA GLY A 165 -8.11 16.59 22.87
C GLY A 165 -6.62 16.50 22.55
N ALA A 166 -5.87 15.66 23.28
CA ALA A 166 -4.47 15.37 22.98
C ALA A 166 -4.30 14.72 21.60
N HIS A 167 -5.11 13.71 21.27
CA HIS A 167 -5.09 13.08 19.94
C HIS A 167 -5.45 14.05 18.82
N ASP A 168 -6.53 14.83 18.98
CA ASP A 168 -6.99 15.77 17.95
C ASP A 168 -5.93 16.84 17.67
N ALA A 169 -5.28 17.39 18.70
CA ALA A 169 -4.21 18.37 18.55
C ALA A 169 -2.98 17.79 17.80
N PHE A 170 -2.57 16.57 18.16
CA PHE A 170 -1.53 15.82 17.45
C PHE A 170 -1.91 15.62 15.97
N ALA A 171 -3.12 15.12 15.71
CA ALA A 171 -3.59 14.79 14.37
C ALA A 171 -3.69 16.03 13.48
N ASP A 172 -4.22 17.14 14.00
CA ASP A 172 -4.35 18.39 13.27
C ASP A 172 -2.97 18.96 12.89
N ALA A 173 -2.03 19.00 13.85
CA ALA A 173 -0.67 19.48 13.59
C ALA A 173 0.06 18.61 12.56
N LEU A 174 0.04 17.29 12.74
CA LEU A 174 0.73 16.35 11.85
C LEU A 174 0.14 16.37 10.44
N CYS A 175 -1.19 16.36 10.30
CA CYS A 175 -1.84 16.34 9.00
C CYS A 175 -1.66 17.66 8.23
N ALA A 176 -1.66 18.81 8.93
CA ALA A 176 -1.34 20.09 8.32
C ALA A 176 0.11 20.15 7.82
N GLU A 177 1.05 19.65 8.61
CA GLU A 177 2.46 19.55 8.25
C GLU A 177 2.69 18.63 7.05
N VAL A 178 2.23 17.38 7.14
CA VAL A 178 2.40 16.37 6.09
C VAL A 178 1.70 16.78 4.80
N GLY A 179 0.51 17.40 4.89
CA GLY A 179 -0.22 17.91 3.73
C GLY A 179 0.47 19.08 3.03
N ALA A 180 1.44 19.74 3.67
CA ALA A 180 2.24 20.83 3.10
C ALA A 180 3.59 20.36 2.52
N HIS A 181 3.94 19.07 2.65
CA HIS A 181 5.16 18.52 2.06
C HIS A 181 5.15 18.65 0.53
N PRO A 182 6.32 18.67 -0.13
CA PRO A 182 6.40 18.61 -1.59
C PRO A 182 5.61 17.44 -2.14
N ALA A 183 4.81 17.69 -3.17
CA ALA A 183 3.97 16.68 -3.78
C ALA A 183 4.70 15.88 -4.87
N ALA A 184 4.41 14.59 -4.95
CA ALA A 184 4.80 13.68 -6.01
C ALA A 184 3.65 12.71 -6.32
N LEU A 185 3.70 12.02 -7.46
CA LEU A 185 2.76 10.93 -7.71
C LEU A 185 3.06 9.78 -6.74
N CYS A 186 2.07 9.39 -5.95
CA CYS A 186 2.13 8.25 -5.06
C CYS A 186 1.28 7.10 -5.62
N HIS A 187 1.86 5.90 -5.66
CA HIS A 187 1.14 4.64 -5.82
C HIS A 187 0.19 4.36 -4.64
N ARG A 188 0.45 4.93 -3.46
CA ARG A 188 -0.32 4.83 -2.21
C ARG A 188 -0.09 3.52 -1.44
N ASP A 189 -0.22 2.39 -2.11
CA ASP A 189 -0.06 1.04 -1.53
C ASP A 189 1.23 0.34 -2.05
N PHE A 190 2.32 1.09 -2.12
CA PHE A 190 3.63 0.60 -2.57
C PHE A 190 4.36 -0.16 -1.46
N HIS A 191 3.90 -1.37 -1.17
CA HIS A 191 4.50 -2.27 -0.17
C HIS A 191 4.78 -3.64 -0.77
N ALA A 192 5.62 -4.46 -0.12
CA ALA A 192 6.15 -5.69 -0.69
C ALA A 192 5.08 -6.70 -1.17
N ASN A 193 3.88 -6.73 -0.58
CA ASN A 193 2.78 -7.59 -1.05
C ASN A 193 2.14 -7.17 -2.39
N ASN A 194 2.34 -5.93 -2.82
CA ASN A 194 1.85 -5.41 -4.10
C ASN A 194 2.96 -5.34 -5.15
N LEU A 195 4.14 -5.88 -4.81
CA LEU A 195 5.30 -5.94 -5.68
C LEU A 195 5.62 -7.41 -5.99
N PHE A 196 6.09 -7.68 -7.21
CA PHE A 196 6.46 -9.01 -7.66
C PHE A 196 7.91 -9.01 -8.14
N PRO A 197 8.77 -9.94 -7.68
CA PRO A 197 10.12 -10.09 -8.20
C PRO A 197 10.06 -10.60 -9.65
N LEU A 198 10.58 -9.80 -10.58
CA LEU A 198 10.77 -10.18 -11.98
C LEU A 198 12.28 -10.25 -12.27
N PRO A 199 12.74 -10.93 -13.35
CA PRO A 199 14.17 -11.21 -13.53
C PRO A 199 15.13 -10.04 -13.27
N GLU A 200 14.78 -8.83 -13.74
CA GLU A 200 15.63 -7.64 -13.64
C GLU A 200 15.02 -6.46 -12.87
N GLU A 201 13.75 -6.53 -12.48
CA GLU A 201 12.99 -5.41 -11.90
C GLU A 201 11.88 -5.89 -10.97
N VAL A 202 11.11 -4.97 -10.38
CA VAL A 202 9.89 -5.30 -9.64
C VAL A 202 8.66 -4.95 -10.47
N GLY A 203 7.70 -5.86 -10.54
CA GLY A 203 6.37 -5.59 -11.08
C GLY A 203 5.45 -5.04 -10.00
N ALA A 204 4.73 -3.96 -10.27
CA ALA A 204 3.77 -3.36 -9.33
C ALA A 204 2.32 -3.61 -9.75
N ILE A 205 1.47 -3.93 -8.77
CA ILE A 205 0.02 -4.06 -8.91
C ILE A 205 -0.71 -3.11 -7.96
N ASP A 206 -2.03 -3.02 -8.07
CA ASP A 206 -2.87 -2.22 -7.17
C ASP A 206 -2.64 -0.70 -7.24
N PHE A 207 -2.24 -0.22 -8.41
CA PHE A 207 -1.93 1.20 -8.68
C PHE A 207 -3.16 2.06 -9.03
N GLN A 208 -4.37 1.51 -9.12
CA GLN A 208 -5.56 2.29 -9.54
C GLN A 208 -5.97 3.40 -8.57
N ASP A 209 -5.50 3.33 -7.32
CA ASP A 209 -5.74 4.35 -6.30
C ASP A 209 -4.60 5.38 -6.18
N MET A 210 -3.64 5.36 -7.11
CA MET A 210 -2.55 6.33 -7.18
C MET A 210 -3.07 7.76 -7.34
N ARG A 211 -2.32 8.71 -6.76
CA ARG A 211 -2.72 10.12 -6.61
C ARG A 211 -1.51 10.99 -6.26
N GLN A 212 -1.63 12.30 -6.40
CA GLN A 212 -0.65 13.23 -5.82
C GLN A 212 -0.64 13.14 -4.29
N GLY A 213 0.54 13.15 -3.68
CA GLY A 213 0.73 13.12 -2.23
C GLY A 213 2.17 13.44 -1.82
N PRO A 214 2.50 13.35 -0.53
CA PRO A 214 3.84 13.68 -0.03
C PRO A 214 4.95 12.87 -0.71
N ASP A 215 6.05 13.54 -1.08
CA ASP A 215 7.20 12.99 -1.82
C ASP A 215 7.84 11.75 -1.17
N SER A 216 7.65 11.56 0.13
CA SER A 216 8.19 10.45 0.91
C SER A 216 7.18 9.33 1.24
N TYR A 217 5.90 9.47 0.84
CA TYR A 217 4.80 8.59 1.28
C TYR A 217 4.98 7.13 0.93
N ASP A 218 5.31 6.84 -0.32
CA ASP A 218 5.48 5.46 -0.76
C ASP A 218 6.82 4.86 -0.30
N LEU A 219 7.85 5.68 -0.04
CA LEU A 219 9.10 5.18 0.55
C LEU A 219 8.85 4.73 1.99
N ALA A 220 8.06 5.50 2.75
CA ALA A 220 7.59 5.08 4.06
C ALA A 220 6.76 3.78 3.96
N SER A 221 5.89 3.67 2.94
CA SER A 221 5.10 2.46 2.65
C SER A 221 5.92 1.23 2.36
N LEU A 222 7.07 1.39 1.71
CA LEU A 222 7.93 0.28 1.30
C LEU A 222 8.80 -0.21 2.45
N LEU A 223 9.43 0.73 3.17
CA LEU A 223 10.49 0.40 4.12
C LEU A 223 9.96 0.02 5.50
N TRP A 224 8.87 0.62 5.96
CA TRP A 224 8.32 0.38 7.29
C TRP A 224 6.88 -0.12 7.20
N GLU A 225 6.74 -1.32 6.64
CA GLU A 225 5.48 -2.05 6.59
C GLU A 225 5.60 -3.36 7.38
N ARG A 226 4.46 -3.97 7.69
CA ARG A 226 4.34 -5.16 8.55
C ARG A 226 5.37 -6.28 8.31
N THR A 227 5.85 -6.51 7.08
CA THR A 227 6.82 -7.58 6.79
C THR A 227 8.29 -7.15 6.88
N THR A 228 8.56 -5.85 6.99
CA THR A 228 9.91 -5.29 7.07
C THR A 228 10.28 -4.75 8.45
N LEU A 229 9.30 -4.37 9.29
CA LEU A 229 9.53 -3.68 10.57
C LEU A 229 10.57 -4.35 11.47
N ASP A 230 10.56 -5.68 11.58
CA ASP A 230 11.42 -6.44 12.50
C ASP A 230 12.92 -6.38 12.14
N TRP A 231 13.26 -6.00 10.90
CA TRP A 231 14.64 -5.99 10.39
C TRP A 231 15.01 -4.70 9.64
N MET A 232 14.10 -3.73 9.56
CA MET A 232 14.36 -2.42 8.94
C MET A 232 15.12 -1.49 9.90
N HIS A 233 16.36 -1.85 10.21
CA HIS A 233 17.28 -1.04 11.01
C HIS A 233 17.92 0.09 10.17
N ALA A 234 18.65 1.01 10.83
CA ALA A 234 19.23 2.19 10.18
C ALA A 234 20.27 1.81 9.10
N ASP A 235 21.08 0.78 9.33
CA ASP A 235 22.05 0.24 8.37
C ASP A 235 21.40 -0.31 7.09
N VAL A 236 20.16 -0.78 7.16
CA VAL A 236 19.37 -1.22 5.99
C VAL A 236 18.63 -0.05 5.33
N SER A 237 17.94 0.77 6.14
CA SER A 237 17.08 1.85 5.63
C SER A 237 17.86 3.06 5.13
N ASP A 238 18.95 3.46 5.79
CA ASP A 238 19.70 4.68 5.45
C ASP A 238 20.25 4.67 4.01
N PRO A 239 20.86 3.58 3.51
CA PRO A 239 21.29 3.51 2.12
C PRO A 239 20.12 3.59 1.12
N LEU A 240 18.95 3.05 1.46
CA LEU A 240 17.77 3.04 0.59
C LEU A 240 17.11 4.43 0.54
N VAL A 241 17.03 5.12 1.68
CA VAL A 241 16.58 6.51 1.78
C VAL A 241 17.52 7.43 0.98
N ALA A 242 18.84 7.22 1.11
CA ALA A 242 19.84 7.97 0.35
C ALA A 242 19.76 7.71 -1.16
N ASP A 243 19.54 6.47 -1.58
CA ASP A 243 19.36 6.11 -2.99
C ASP A 243 18.12 6.81 -3.60
N PHE A 244 16.97 6.76 -2.90
CA PHE A 244 15.77 7.47 -3.33
C PHE A 244 15.98 8.98 -3.45
N ALA A 245 16.53 9.61 -2.39
CA ALA A 245 16.78 11.05 -2.37
C ALA A 245 17.74 11.47 -3.48
N SER A 246 18.80 10.70 -3.73
CA SER A 246 19.75 10.93 -4.83
C SER A 246 19.09 10.90 -6.20
N ARG A 247 18.28 9.86 -6.48
CA ARG A 247 17.53 9.73 -7.75
C ARG A 247 16.56 10.86 -7.98
N ARG A 248 15.94 11.36 -6.90
CA ARG A 248 15.00 12.48 -6.93
C ARG A 248 15.66 13.85 -6.81
N ARG A 249 16.99 13.90 -6.63
CA ARG A 249 17.78 15.13 -6.42
C ARG A 249 17.28 15.97 -5.24
N ILE A 250 16.94 15.31 -4.14
CA ILE A 250 16.44 15.93 -2.90
C ILE A 250 17.56 15.99 -1.87
N ALA A 251 17.68 17.10 -1.15
CA ALA A 251 18.60 17.22 -0.02
C ALA A 251 18.19 16.28 1.13
N LEU A 252 19.14 15.47 1.60
CA LEU A 252 18.89 14.39 2.55
C LEU A 252 18.37 14.84 3.94
N PRO A 253 18.92 15.89 4.59
CA PRO A 253 18.46 16.29 5.92
C PRO A 253 16.96 16.59 5.95
N ASP A 254 16.49 17.53 5.12
CA ASP A 254 15.08 17.92 5.07
C ASP A 254 14.17 16.75 4.64
N PHE A 255 14.67 15.87 3.76
CA PHE A 255 13.92 14.69 3.32
C PHE A 255 13.71 13.69 4.45
N ARG A 256 14.70 13.47 5.32
CA ARG A 256 14.60 12.55 6.46
C ARG A 256 13.56 13.04 7.47
N ASP A 257 13.54 14.34 7.74
CA ASP A 257 12.54 14.93 8.64
C ASP A 257 11.14 14.76 8.06
N ARG A 258 10.92 15.12 6.79
CA ARG A 258 9.63 14.90 6.11
C ARG A 258 9.22 13.42 6.09
N LEU A 259 10.15 12.52 5.78
CA LEU A 259 9.94 11.08 5.77
C LEU A 259 9.50 10.57 7.15
N ARG A 260 10.13 11.05 8.24
CA ARG A 260 9.77 10.67 9.60
C ARG A 260 8.33 11.07 9.95
N ARG A 261 7.91 12.28 9.57
CA ARG A 261 6.56 12.80 9.86
C ARG A 261 5.50 12.08 9.03
N VAL A 262 5.79 11.81 7.76
CA VAL A 262 4.94 10.95 6.91
C VAL A 262 4.85 9.52 7.45
N LEU A 263 5.96 8.97 7.93
CA LEU A 263 5.97 7.65 8.54
C LEU A 263 5.10 7.60 9.81
N LEU A 264 5.11 8.65 10.65
CA LEU A 264 4.25 8.74 11.83
C LEU A 264 2.77 8.75 11.44
N GLN A 265 2.38 9.55 10.44
CA GLN A 265 1.01 9.60 9.95
C GLN A 265 0.56 8.22 9.46
N ARG A 266 1.41 7.56 8.66
CA ARG A 266 1.13 6.23 8.13
C ARG A 266 1.06 5.18 9.22
N ALA A 267 2.01 5.17 10.16
CA ALA A 267 2.05 4.20 11.23
C ALA A 267 0.77 4.24 12.07
N TRP A 268 0.33 5.45 12.44
CA TRP A 268 -0.94 5.61 13.16
C TRP A 268 -2.15 5.13 12.33
N LYS A 269 -2.21 5.48 11.05
CA LYS A 269 -3.24 4.98 10.12
C LYS A 269 -3.26 3.45 10.02
N VAL A 270 -2.08 2.81 10.01
CA VAL A 270 -1.93 1.35 9.93
C VAL A 270 -2.35 0.68 11.24
N CYS A 271 -2.00 1.25 12.41
CA CYS A 271 -2.54 0.81 13.70
C CYS A 271 -4.07 0.73 13.65
N GLY A 272 -4.72 1.78 13.15
CA GLY A 272 -6.16 1.81 12.93
C GLY A 272 -6.69 0.70 12.03
N THR A 273 -6.00 0.47 10.91
CA THR A 273 -6.37 -0.56 9.92
C THR A 273 -6.31 -1.95 10.54
N PHE A 274 -5.23 -2.27 11.26
CA PHE A 274 -5.04 -3.56 11.94
C PHE A 274 -6.01 -3.72 13.11
N ALA A 275 -6.14 -2.71 13.97
CA ALA A 275 -7.07 -2.70 15.10
C ALA A 275 -8.51 -2.98 14.66
N ARG A 276 -8.99 -2.30 13.61
CA ARG A 276 -10.33 -2.53 13.05
C ARG A 276 -10.48 -3.95 12.52
N ALA A 277 -9.49 -4.46 11.79
CA ALA A 277 -9.55 -5.81 11.23
C ALA A 277 -9.57 -6.88 12.34
N VAL A 278 -8.82 -6.69 13.44
CA VAL A 278 -8.84 -7.55 14.61
C VAL A 278 -10.20 -7.49 15.31
N ALA A 279 -10.74 -6.30 15.56
CA ALA A 279 -12.03 -6.11 16.21
C ALA A 279 -13.20 -6.72 15.42
N GLN A 280 -13.11 -6.76 14.09
CA GLN A 280 -14.11 -7.37 13.20
C GLN A 280 -13.96 -8.89 13.03
N GLY A 281 -13.03 -9.53 13.76
CA GLY A 281 -12.79 -10.98 13.67
C GLY A 281 -12.11 -11.42 12.36
N ARG A 282 -11.56 -10.50 11.57
CA ARG A 282 -10.88 -10.76 10.29
C ARG A 282 -9.37 -10.59 10.35
N GLY A 283 -8.80 -10.49 11.55
CA GLY A 283 -7.45 -9.99 11.76
C GLY A 283 -6.52 -10.88 12.57
N GLU A 284 -6.65 -12.21 12.51
CA GLU A 284 -5.72 -13.10 13.22
C GLU A 284 -4.25 -12.82 12.83
N ILE A 285 -3.99 -12.63 11.55
CA ILE A 285 -2.66 -12.20 11.07
C ILE A 285 -2.30 -10.78 11.55
N TYR A 286 -3.25 -9.84 11.56
CA TYR A 286 -2.99 -8.45 11.96
C TYR A 286 -2.76 -8.29 13.47
N ARG A 287 -3.31 -9.20 14.29
CA ARG A 287 -3.03 -9.24 15.73
C ARG A 287 -1.54 -9.43 16.02
N ARG A 288 -0.83 -10.17 15.15
CA ARG A 288 0.62 -10.35 15.26
C ARG A 288 1.40 -9.06 14.96
N TYR A 289 0.92 -8.24 14.04
CA TYR A 289 1.63 -7.05 13.57
C TYR A 289 1.29 -5.77 14.33
N LEU A 290 0.08 -5.69 14.90
CA LEU A 290 -0.40 -4.50 15.61
C LEU A 290 0.56 -4.01 16.72
N PRO A 291 1.15 -4.87 17.59
CA PRO A 291 2.07 -4.40 18.61
C PRO A 291 3.31 -3.68 18.03
N GLY A 292 3.92 -4.24 16.98
CA GLY A 292 5.07 -3.63 16.32
C GLY A 292 4.74 -2.28 15.66
N GLU A 293 3.54 -2.16 15.08
CA GLU A 293 3.06 -0.90 14.51
C GLU A 293 2.79 0.16 15.58
N LEU A 294 2.19 -0.23 16.71
CA LEU A 294 1.98 0.67 17.85
C LEU A 294 3.32 1.16 18.42
N SER A 295 4.31 0.26 18.56
CA SER A 295 5.66 0.65 18.97
C SER A 295 6.34 1.59 17.98
N LEU A 296 6.13 1.39 16.68
CA LEU A 296 6.64 2.30 15.66
C LEU A 296 6.02 3.70 15.83
N ALA A 297 4.70 3.80 15.94
CA ALA A 297 4.00 5.06 16.14
C ALA A 297 4.45 5.76 17.44
N ALA A 298 4.52 5.04 18.56
CA ALA A 298 4.97 5.54 19.85
C ALA A 298 6.39 6.12 19.80
N ARG A 299 7.32 5.43 19.13
CA ARG A 299 8.71 5.87 18.97
C ARG A 299 8.84 7.12 18.08
N LEU A 300 7.93 7.28 17.13
CA LEU A 300 7.96 8.40 16.19
C LEU A 300 7.37 9.68 16.76
N LEU A 301 6.40 9.59 17.67
CA LEU A 301 5.84 10.73 18.40
C LEU A 301 6.94 11.50 19.13
N ASP A 302 7.06 12.78 18.82
CA ASP A 302 8.01 13.67 19.48
C ASP A 302 7.67 13.76 20.98
N PRO A 303 8.64 13.54 21.89
CA PRO A 303 8.40 13.74 23.33
C PRO A 303 8.18 15.21 23.72
N THR A 304 8.29 16.13 22.76
CA THR A 304 8.09 17.56 22.91
C THR A 304 7.06 18.07 21.91
N GLY A 305 6.51 19.27 22.17
CA GLY A 305 5.57 19.90 21.24
C GLY A 305 4.19 19.21 21.18
N PRO A 306 3.48 19.31 20.04
CA PRO A 306 2.09 18.84 19.90
C PRO A 306 1.89 17.33 20.04
N ASP A 307 2.93 16.53 19.80
CA ASP A 307 2.86 15.07 19.86
C ASP A 307 2.90 14.54 21.31
N ALA A 308 3.54 15.28 22.21
CA ALA A 308 3.88 14.80 23.55
C ALA A 308 2.65 14.38 24.39
N PRO A 309 1.55 15.15 24.45
CA PRO A 309 0.37 14.72 25.20
C PRO A 309 -0.21 13.42 24.66
N PHE A 310 -0.29 13.25 23.33
CA PHE A 310 -0.83 12.02 22.75
C PHE A 310 0.12 10.82 22.95
N ARG A 311 1.43 11.07 22.98
CA ARG A 311 2.42 10.05 23.36
C ARG A 311 2.19 9.51 24.77
N GLU A 312 1.90 10.38 25.73
CA GLU A 312 1.57 9.97 27.10
C GLU A 312 0.30 9.12 27.15
N VAL A 313 -0.74 9.49 26.37
CA VAL A 313 -1.94 8.68 26.22
C VAL A 313 -1.60 7.29 25.68
N LEU A 314 -0.83 7.20 24.60
CA LEU A 314 -0.48 5.93 23.98
C LEU A 314 0.33 5.04 24.94
N ALA A 315 1.28 5.61 25.68
CA ALA A 315 2.08 4.91 26.68
C ALA A 315 1.25 4.42 27.88
N ALA A 316 0.27 5.20 28.33
CA ALA A 316 -0.63 4.80 29.40
C ALA A 316 -1.58 3.67 28.98
N ARG A 317 -2.04 3.69 27.72
CA ARG A 317 -3.02 2.73 27.19
C ARG A 317 -2.39 1.43 26.68
N PHE A 318 -1.14 1.49 26.23
CA PHE A 318 -0.37 0.35 25.75
C PHE A 318 1.06 0.37 26.35
N PRO A 319 1.21 0.06 27.64
CA PRO A 319 2.52 0.10 28.32
C PRO A 319 3.52 -0.94 27.77
N GLU A 320 3.05 -1.98 27.09
CA GLU A 320 3.88 -3.04 26.52
C GLU A 320 4.51 -2.69 25.16
N VAL A 321 4.06 -1.61 24.50
CA VAL A 321 4.55 -1.18 23.18
C VAL A 321 5.28 0.16 23.21
N CYS A 322 5.31 0.87 24.34
CA CYS A 322 5.91 2.21 24.48
C CYS A 322 7.19 2.21 25.35
#